data_AF-A0A1C3CTN4-F1
#
_entry.id   AF-A0A1C3CTN4-F1
#
_cell.length_a   1.000
_cell.length_b   1.000
_cell.length_c   1.000
_cell.angle_alpha   90.00
_cell.angle_beta   90.00
_cell.angle_gamma   90.00
#
_symmetry.space_group_name_H-M   'P 1'
#
loop_
_entity.id
_entity.type
_entity.pdbx_description
1 polymer ?
#
loop_
_entity_poly.entity_id
_entity_poly.type
_entity_poly.pdbx_seq_one_letter_code
_entity_poly.pdbx_strand_id
1 'polypeptide(L)' 'MNILKNRFTTLLFWGFIIALLSAISTSVFSESSFNDNFAFSIMACAFVGIVVSVALLMVDAILEICNP' A
#
# COMPACT_ATOMS: atom_id res chain seq x y z
N MET A 1 12.87 -11.63 15.98
CA MET A 1 11.59 -11.93 15.28
C MET A 1 11.05 -10.74 14.46
N ASN A 2 11.89 -9.74 14.09
CA ASN A 2 11.42 -8.54 13.38
C ASN A 2 11.72 -8.53 11.88
N ILE A 3 12.73 -9.28 11.42
CA ILE A 3 13.16 -9.25 10.00
C ILE A 3 12.09 -9.85 9.07
N LEU A 4 11.44 -10.95 9.48
CA LEU A 4 10.38 -11.59 8.68
C LEU A 4 9.12 -10.71 8.58
N LYS A 5 8.74 -10.07 9.70
CA LYS A 5 7.64 -9.10 9.78
C LYS A 5 7.91 -7.88 8.89
N ASN A 6 9.12 -7.33 8.96
CA ASN A 6 9.53 -6.18 8.16
C ASN A 6 9.50 -6.51 6.64
N ARG A 7 9.99 -7.68 6.24
CA ARG A 7 9.91 -8.16 4.85
C ARG A 7 8.46 -8.31 4.37
N PHE A 8 7.57 -8.84 5.20
CA PHE A 8 6.16 -8.99 4.86
C PHE A 8 5.46 -7.64 4.73
N THR A 9 5.69 -6.70 5.64
CA THR A 9 5.17 -5.32 5.55
C THR A 9 5.69 -4.60 4.31
N THR A 10 6.96 -4.80 3.96
CA THR A 10 7.56 -4.25 2.74
C THR A 10 6.92 -4.82 1.47
N LEU A 11 6.63 -6.12 1.44
CA LEU A 11 5.91 -6.75 0.33
C LEU A 11 4.47 -6.24 0.21
N LEU A 12 3.77 -6.07 1.34
CA LEU A 12 2.43 -5.48 1.36
C LEU A 12 2.43 -4.04 0.86
N PHE A 13 3.40 -3.22 1.29
CA PHE A 13 3.58 -1.86 0.81
C PHE A 13 3.73 -1.80 -0.72
N TRP A 14 4.62 -2.62 -1.28
CA TRP A 14 4.78 -2.72 -2.74
C TRP A 14 3.52 -3.24 -3.43
N GLY A 15 2.83 -4.20 -2.83
CA GLY A 15 1.55 -4.69 -3.32
C GLY A 15 0.49 -3.60 -3.41
N PHE A 16 0.36 -2.76 -2.38
CA PHE A 16 -0.58 -1.64 -2.39
C PHE A 16 -0.19 -0.55 -3.40
N ILE A 17 1.11 -0.29 -3.62
CA ILE A 17 1.55 0.61 -4.69
C ILE A 17 1.16 0.08 -6.07
N ILE A 18 1.38 -1.20 -6.35
CA ILE A 18 1.00 -1.82 -7.62
C ILE A 18 -0.52 -1.77 -7.81
N ALA A 19 -1.29 -2.04 -6.76
CA ALA A 19 -2.74 -1.94 -6.79
C ALA A 19 -3.21 -0.50 -7.07
N LEU A 20 -2.57 0.50 -6.46
CA LEU A 20 -2.86 1.91 -6.70
C LEU A 20 -2.58 2.30 -8.15
N LEU A 21 -1.42 1.94 -8.70
CA LEU A 21 -1.06 2.20 -10.09
C LEU A 21 -2.01 1.49 -11.08
N SER A 22 -2.44 0.27 -10.74
CA SER A 22 -3.40 -0.49 -11.55
C SER A 22 -4.79 0.17 -11.51
N ALA A 23 -5.22 0.64 -10.34
CA ALA A 23 -6.47 1.38 -10.19
C ALA A 23 -6.44 2.71 -10.96
N ILE A 24 -5.35 3.47 -10.87
CA ILE A 24 -5.15 4.70 -11.66
C ILE A 24 -5.26 4.38 -13.16
N SER A 25 -4.54 3.35 -13.63
CA SER A 25 -4.60 2.92 -15.03
C SER A 25 -6.03 2.54 -15.44
N THR A 26 -6.74 1.80 -14.59
CA THR A 26 -8.12 1.41 -14.83
C THR A 26 -9.04 2.63 -14.93
N SER A 27 -8.88 3.63 -14.06
CA SER A 27 -9.67 4.86 -14.12
C SER A 27 -9.37 5.75 -15.33
N VAL A 28 -8.19 5.63 -15.93
CA VAL A 28 -7.78 6.44 -17.10
C VAL A 28 -8.22 5.81 -18.41
N PHE A 29 -8.19 4.47 -18.50
CA PHE A 29 -8.52 3.72 -19.73
C PHE A 29 -9.95 3.18 -19.76
N SER A 30 -10.70 3.32 -18.68
CA SER A 30 -12.06 2.81 -18.62
C SER A 30 -13.03 3.69 -19.40
N GLU A 31 -13.85 3.04 -20.23
CA GLU A 31 -14.99 3.65 -20.93
C GLU A 31 -16.31 3.49 -20.13
N SER A 32 -16.25 2.87 -18.94
CA SER A 32 -17.41 2.50 -18.12
C SER A 32 -17.34 3.09 -16.72
N SER A 33 -18.41 3.83 -16.33
CA SER A 33 -18.50 4.45 -15.00
C SER A 33 -18.47 3.44 -13.83
N PHE A 34 -18.82 2.16 -14.09
CA PHE A 34 -18.71 1.12 -13.08
C PHE A 34 -17.23 0.84 -12.71
N ASN A 35 -16.36 0.78 -13.72
CA ASN A 35 -14.94 0.53 -13.52
C ASN A 35 -14.26 1.73 -12.85
N ASP A 36 -14.72 2.95 -13.12
CA ASP A 36 -14.18 4.17 -12.52
C ASP A 36 -14.46 4.22 -11.03
N ASN A 37 -15.71 3.93 -10.63
CA ASN A 37 -16.09 3.86 -9.21
C ASN A 37 -15.36 2.73 -8.47
N PHE A 38 -15.19 1.57 -9.12
CA PHE A 38 -14.42 0.46 -8.57
C PHE A 38 -12.94 0.81 -8.40
N ALA A 39 -12.32 1.43 -9.41
CA ALA A 39 -10.96 1.92 -9.35
C ALA A 39 -10.78 2.97 -8.24
N PHE A 40 -11.74 3.88 -8.07
CA PHE A 40 -11.70 4.88 -7.01
C PHE A 40 -11.76 4.25 -5.62
N SER A 41 -12.62 3.24 -5.43
CA SER A 41 -12.68 2.48 -4.18
C SER A 41 -11.38 1.72 -3.89
N ILE A 42 -10.77 1.10 -4.90
CA ILE A 42 -9.48 0.43 -4.76
C ILE A 42 -8.38 1.43 -4.42
N MET A 43 -8.40 2.61 -5.06
CA MET A 43 -7.43 3.67 -4.80
C MET A 43 -7.49 4.14 -3.34
N ALA A 44 -8.69 4.33 -2.78
CA ALA A 44 -8.87 4.68 -1.37
C ALA A 44 -8.35 3.58 -0.43
N CYS A 45 -8.69 2.32 -0.69
CA CYS A 45 -8.21 1.18 0.10
C CYS A 45 -6.68 1.03 0.02
N ALA A 46 -6.10 1.15 -1.18
CA ALA A 46 -4.67 1.07 -1.39
C ALA A 46 -3.93 2.21 -0.69
N PHE A 47 -4.50 3.42 -0.71
CA PHE A 47 -3.92 4.57 0.01
C PHE A 47 -3.87 4.32 1.52
N VAL A 48 -4.95 3.84 2.12
CA VAL A 48 -4.97 3.46 3.55
C VAL A 48 -3.94 2.36 3.83
N GLY A 49 -3.86 1.34 2.97
CA GLY A 49 -2.88 0.26 3.10
C GLY A 49 -1.43 0.75 3.03
N ILE A 50 -1.13 1.73 2.17
CA ILE A 50 0.18 2.38 2.07
C ILE A 50 0.50 3.14 3.36
N VAL A 51 -0.42 3.98 3.84
CA VAL A 51 -0.21 4.78 5.05
C VAL A 51 0.05 3.89 6.27
N VAL A 52 -0.74 2.83 6.45
CA VAL A 52 -0.56 1.87 7.55
C VAL A 52 0.77 1.13 7.41
N SER A 53 1.11 0.68 6.21
CA SER A 53 2.38 -0.03 5.97
C SER A 53 3.60 0.86 6.26
N VAL A 54 3.56 2.13 5.85
CA VAL A 54 4.63 3.11 6.13
C VAL A 54 4.74 3.37 7.63
N ALA A 55 3.62 3.56 8.33
CA ALA A 55 3.64 3.77 9.77
C ALA A 55 4.28 2.58 10.51
N LEU A 56 3.96 1.35 10.11
CA LEU A 56 4.55 0.14 10.69
C LEU A 56 6.05 0.03 10.38
N LEU A 57 6.47 0.29 9.14
CA LEU A 57 7.88 0.28 8.75
C LEU A 57 8.69 1.35 9.51
N MET A 58 8.11 2.54 9.70
CA MET A 58 8.77 3.63 10.41
C MET A 58 8.91 3.32 11.90
N VAL A 59 7.89 2.73 12.54
CA VAL A 59 7.97 2.29 13.93
C VAL A 59 9.00 1.17 14.09
N ASP A 60 9.00 0.17 13.21
CA ASP A 60 10.00 -0.91 13.25
C ASP A 60 11.43 -0.34 13.06
N ALA A 61 11.62 0.66 12.18
CA ALA A 61 12.91 1.33 11.98
C ALA A 61 13.37 2.16 13.20
N ILE A 62 12.47 2.93 13.82
CA ILE A 62 12.79 3.69 15.05
C ILE A 62 13.15 2.74 16.18
N LEU A 63 12.44 1.62 16.30
CA LEU A 63 12.69 0.64 17.35
C LEU A 63 14.03 -0.08 17.15
N GLU A 64 14.42 -0.34 15.90
CA GLU A 64 15.75 -0.87 15.55
C GLU A 64 16.88 0.14 15.86
N ILE A 65 16.65 1.44 15.66
CA ILE A 65 17.63 2.49 16.00
C ILE A 65 17.75 2.68 17.53
N CYS A 66 16.63 2.70 18.24
CA CYS A 66 16.61 2.95 19.68
C CYS A 66 16.98 1.73 20.52
N ASN A 67 16.83 0.51 20.01
CA ASN A 67 17.16 -0.73 20.70
C ASN A 67 17.85 -1.72 19.74
N PRO A 68 19.16 -1.53 19.46
CA PRO A 68 19.92 -2.41 18.57
C PRO A 68 20.06 -3.83 19.10
#